data_AF-A0A4Y6KVE6-F1
#
_entry.id   AF-A0A4Y6KVE6-F1
#
_cell.length_a   1.000
_cell.length_b   1.000
_cell.length_c   1.000
_cell.angle_alpha   90.00
_cell.angle_beta   90.00
_cell.angle_gamma   90.00
#
_symmetry.space_group_name_H-M   'P 1'
#
loop_
_entity.id
_entity.type
_entity.pdbx_description
1 polymer ?
#
loop_
_entity_poly.entity_id
_entity_poly.type
_entity_poly.pdbx_seq_one_letter_code
_entity_poly.pdbx_strand_id
1 'polypeptide(L)'
;MNERPTTVPALHIASLALALPAGFERRAARIGRLTAEALAAAPPLRTGAIAALRLAPQQIAPHWSDRRIAGVLAAAIRRQIDSPGY
;
A
#
# COMPACT_ATOMS: atom_id res chain seq x y z
N MET A 1 -17.13 17.22 28.44
CA MET A 1 -15.85 17.12 27.71
C MET A 1 -16.12 16.26 26.49
N ASN A 2 -16.30 16.87 25.32
CA ASN A 2 -16.51 16.12 24.08
C ASN A 2 -15.16 15.96 23.39
N GLU A 3 -14.55 14.79 23.52
CA GLU A 3 -13.41 14.38 22.73
C GLU A 3 -13.90 14.23 21.29
N ARG A 4 -13.70 15.27 20.46
CA ARG A 4 -13.85 15.10 19.01
C ARG A 4 -12.78 14.08 18.62
N PRO A 5 -13.12 12.91 18.05
CA PRO A 5 -12.09 12.06 17.49
C PRO A 5 -11.36 12.92 16.47
N THR A 6 -10.11 13.26 16.76
CA THR A 6 -9.17 13.82 15.80
C THR A 6 -9.02 12.73 14.76
N THR A 7 -9.93 12.73 13.80
CA THR A 7 -9.89 11.87 12.63
C THR A 7 -8.73 12.42 11.83
N VAL A 8 -7.53 12.00 12.22
CA VAL A 8 -6.34 12.14 11.40
C VAL A 8 -6.78 11.66 10.03
N PRO A 9 -6.58 12.44 8.97
CA PRO A 9 -6.91 12.05 7.61
C PRO A 9 -6.27 10.70 7.30
N ALA A 10 -7.02 9.61 7.50
CA ALA A 10 -6.51 8.25 7.46
C ALA A 10 -7.07 7.58 6.21
N LEU A 11 -6.17 7.15 5.34
CA LEU A 11 -6.49 6.25 4.25
C LEU A 11 -6.71 4.85 4.83
N HIS A 12 -7.91 4.31 4.67
CA HIS A 12 -8.20 2.93 5.05
C HIS A 12 -8.33 2.05 3.80
N ILE A 13 -7.45 1.05 3.69
CA ILE A 13 -7.48 0.02 2.67
C ILE A 13 -7.87 -1.29 3.36
N ALA A 14 -9.12 -1.72 3.18
CA ALA A 14 -9.66 -2.90 3.88
C ALA A 14 -9.01 -4.21 3.43
N SER A 15 -8.62 -4.31 2.16
CA SER A 15 -7.92 -5.49 1.62
C SER A 15 -6.94 -5.09 0.52
N LEU A 16 -5.76 -5.73 0.56
CA LEU A 16 -4.75 -5.62 -0.48
C LEU A 16 -4.46 -7.03 -1.01
N ALA A 17 -4.90 -7.31 -2.23
CA ALA A 17 -4.60 -8.55 -2.93
C ALA A 17 -3.33 -8.37 -3.77
N LEU A 18 -2.29 -9.15 -3.48
CA LEU A 18 -1.04 -9.18 -4.25
C LEU A 18 -0.89 -10.54 -4.91
N ALA A 19 -0.77 -10.56 -6.23
CA ALA A 19 -0.31 -11.75 -6.95
C ALA A 19 1.23 -11.78 -6.87
N LEU A 20 1.78 -12.69 -6.08
CA LEU A 20 3.21 -12.84 -5.88
C LEU A 20 3.74 -14.09 -6.58
N PRO A 21 4.99 -14.09 -7.10
CA PRO A 21 5.62 -15.29 -7.62
C PRO A 21 5.77 -16.37 -6.54
N ALA A 22 5.87 -17.63 -6.95
CA ALA A 22 6.16 -18.73 -6.04
C ALA A 22 7.43 -18.45 -5.20
N GLY A 23 7.39 -18.80 -3.90
CA GLY A 23 8.48 -18.55 -2.95
C GLY A 23 8.43 -17.19 -2.23
N PHE A 24 7.50 -16.30 -2.61
CA PHE A 24 7.25 -15.03 -1.89
C PHE A 24 6.21 -15.13 -0.78
N GLU A 25 5.52 -16.26 -0.64
CA GLU A 25 4.45 -16.48 0.35
C GLU A 25 4.89 -16.13 1.78
N ARG A 26 6.07 -16.62 2.20
CA ARG A 26 6.63 -16.34 3.53
C ARG A 26 7.04 -14.87 3.71
N ARG A 27 7.27 -14.15 2.62
CA ARG A 27 7.69 -12.74 2.61
C ARG A 27 6.49 -11.80 2.46
N ALA A 28 5.35 -12.30 1.98
CA ALA A 28 4.17 -11.52 1.64
C ALA A 28 3.68 -10.65 2.80
N ALA A 29 3.54 -11.24 3.99
CA ALA A 29 3.11 -10.52 5.19
C ALA A 29 4.08 -9.38 5.57
N ARG A 30 5.39 -9.64 5.48
CA ARG A 30 6.42 -8.64 5.78
C ARG A 30 6.44 -7.52 4.74
N ILE A 31 6.32 -7.86 3.45
CA ILE A 31 6.22 -6.90 2.35
C ILE A 31 4.98 -6.02 2.53
N GLY A 32 3.83 -6.61 2.87
CA GLY A 32 2.58 -5.88 3.14
C GLY A 32 2.74 -4.87 4.28
N ARG A 33 3.33 -5.29 5.40
CA ARG A 33 3.63 -4.40 6.52
C ARG A 33 4.56 -3.25 6.11
N LEU A 34 5.68 -3.55 5.46
CA LEU A 34 6.63 -2.53 5.00
C LEU A 34 6.00 -1.58 3.98
N THR A 35 5.04 -2.05 3.18
CA THR A 35 4.29 -1.22 2.24
C THR A 35 3.41 -0.23 2.98
N ALA A 36 2.69 -0.68 4.02
CA ALA A 36 1.88 0.20 4.87
C ALA A 36 2.74 1.24 5.61
N GLU A 37 3.89 0.83 6.15
CA GLU A 37 4.86 1.73 6.77
C GLU A 37 5.38 2.78 5.77
N ALA A 38 5.70 2.37 4.54
CA ALA A 38 6.15 3.28 3.48
C ALA A 38 5.05 4.27 3.06
N LEU A 39 3.79 3.86 3.02
CA LEU A 39 2.65 4.75 2.75
C LEU A 39 2.45 5.76 3.89
N ALA A 40 2.58 5.33 5.14
CA ALA A 40 2.44 6.18 6.32
C ALA A 40 3.58 7.22 6.44
N ALA A 41 4.79 6.88 5.98
CA ALA A 41 5.94 7.79 5.96
C ALA A 41 5.91 8.79 4.79
N ALA A 42 5.08 8.55 3.77
CA ALA A 42 4.97 9.41 2.61
C ALA A 42 4.01 10.60 2.86
N PRO A 43 4.06 11.68 2.06
CA PRO A 43 3.12 12.78 2.20
C PRO A 43 1.66 12.30 2.16
N PRO A 44 0.75 12.96 2.90
CA PRO A 44 -0.62 12.51 3.08
C PRO A 44 -1.33 12.32 1.74
N LEU A 45 -1.97 11.16 1.62
CA LEU A 45 -2.84 10.82 0.49
C LEU A 45 -4.20 11.48 0.67
N ARG A 46 -4.97 11.55 -0.42
CA ARG A 46 -6.39 11.95 -0.34
C ARG A 46 -7.11 11.07 0.69
N THR A 47 -7.88 11.70 1.56
CA THR A 47 -8.66 11.02 2.58
C THR A 47 -9.84 10.30 1.97
N GLY A 48 -10.16 9.13 2.52
CA GLY A 48 -11.33 8.36 2.12
C GLY A 48 -11.20 6.88 2.42
N ALA A 49 -12.29 6.16 2.21
CA ALA A 49 -12.32 4.71 2.24
C ALA A 49 -12.19 4.18 0.80
N ILE A 50 -11.20 3.32 0.57
CA ILE A 50 -11.05 2.61 -0.70
C ILE A 50 -11.46 1.16 -0.46
N ALA A 51 -12.62 0.78 -0.99
CA ALA A 51 -13.15 -0.58 -0.84
C ALA A 51 -12.27 -1.62 -1.57
N ALA A 52 -11.77 -1.27 -2.75
CA ALA A 52 -10.86 -2.11 -3.53
C ALA A 52 -9.87 -1.24 -4.30
N LEU A 53 -8.58 -1.60 -4.24
CA LEU A 53 -7.52 -0.98 -5.02
C LEU A 53 -6.89 -2.04 -5.93
N ARG A 54 -7.04 -1.87 -7.25
CA ARG A 54 -6.38 -2.72 -8.24
C ARG A 54 -5.11 -2.04 -8.71
N LEU A 55 -3.98 -2.70 -8.50
CA LEU A 55 -2.69 -2.28 -9.02
C LEU A 55 -2.40 -3.01 -10.33
N ALA A 56 -1.80 -2.32 -11.29
CA ALA A 56 -1.19 -2.97 -12.43
C ALA A 56 -0.11 -3.97 -11.96
N PRO A 57 0.17 -5.04 -12.73
CA PRO A 57 1.25 -5.97 -12.41
C PRO A 57 2.57 -5.24 -12.17
N GLN A 58 3.18 -5.47 -11.00
CA GLN A 58 4.47 -4.87 -10.67
C GLN A 58 5.58 -5.87 -11.00
N GLN A 59 6.59 -5.41 -11.73
CA GLN A 59 7.79 -6.21 -11.97
C GLN A 59 8.63 -6.24 -10.69
N ILE A 60 8.82 -7.43 -10.14
CA ILE A 60 9.62 -7.69 -8.94
C ILE A 60 10.72 -8.68 -9.31
N ALA A 61 11.97 -8.34 -9.00
CA ALA A 61 13.07 -9.27 -9.19
C ALA A 61 13.27 -10.17 -7.95
N PRO A 62 13.66 -11.46 -8.12
CA PRO A 62 13.80 -12.39 -6.99
C PRO A 62 14.79 -11.94 -5.91
N HIS A 63 15.85 -11.24 -6.33
CA HIS A 63 16.94 -10.77 -5.47
C HIS A 63 16.63 -9.45 -4.74
N TRP A 64 15.46 -8.85 -4.95
CA TRP A 64 15.12 -7.61 -4.26
C TRP A 64 14.80 -7.86 -2.79
N SER A 65 15.23 -6.93 -1.94
CA SER A 65 14.87 -6.92 -0.53
C SER A 65 13.40 -6.56 -0.33
N ASP A 66 12.80 -7.03 0.76
CA ASP A 66 11.38 -6.73 1.08
C ASP A 66 11.10 -5.23 1.13
N ARG A 67 12.07 -4.45 1.63
CA ARG A 67 11.97 -2.98 1.72
C ARG A 67 11.91 -2.32 0.35
N ARG A 68 12.70 -2.82 -0.61
CA ARG A 68 12.68 -2.32 -1.99
C ARG A 68 11.34 -2.63 -2.66
N ILE A 69 10.83 -3.85 -2.47
CA ILE A 69 9.53 -4.28 -3.01
C ILE A 69 8.42 -3.41 -2.42
N ALA A 70 8.41 -3.23 -1.10
CA ALA A 70 7.45 -2.38 -0.42
C ALA A 70 7.46 -0.92 -0.92
N GLY A 71 8.64 -0.35 -1.18
CA GLY A 71 8.75 0.98 -1.77
C GLY A 71 8.12 1.09 -3.15
N VAL A 72 8.33 0.09 -4.01
CA VAL A 72 7.70 0.02 -5.34
C VAL A 72 6.19 -0.11 -5.23
N LEU A 73 5.70 -0.98 -4.35
CA LEU A 73 4.26 -1.16 -4.11
C LEU A 73 3.61 0.12 -3.58
N ALA A 74 4.22 0.79 -2.59
CA ALA A 74 3.72 2.03 -2.02
C ALA A 74 3.62 3.15 -3.08
N ALA A 75 4.64 3.27 -3.95
CA ALA A 75 4.62 4.21 -5.06
C ALA A 75 3.52 3.88 -6.10
N ALA A 76 3.27 2.60 -6.39
CA ALA A 76 2.20 2.17 -7.28
C ALA A 76 0.81 2.46 -6.68
N ILE A 77 0.61 2.15 -5.40
CA ILE A 77 -0.62 2.44 -4.64
C ILE A 77 -0.92 3.93 -4.69
N ARG A 78 0.09 4.75 -4.37
CA ARG A 78 -0.06 6.20 -4.38
C ARG A 78 -0.46 6.74 -5.75
N ARG A 79 0.21 6.30 -6.82
CA ARG A 79 -0.16 6.71 -8.19
C ARG A 79 -1.60 6.33 -8.53
N GLN A 80 -2.06 5.15 -8.12
CA GLN A 80 -3.44 4.72 -8.37
C GLN A 80 -4.47 5.54 -7.59
N ILE A 81 -4.12 6.00 -6.38
CA ILE A 81 -4.98 6.86 -5.56
C ILE A 81 -5.02 8.30 -6.08
N ASP A 82 -3.88 8.81 -6.56
CA ASP A 82 -3.75 10.17 -7.08
C ASP A 82 -4.30 10.29 -8.52
N SER A 83 -4.30 9.20 -9.30
CA SER A 83 -4.95 9.08 -10.62
C SER A 83 -5.94 7.92 -10.65
N PRO A 84 -7.11 8.09 -10.00
CA PRO A 84 -8.17 7.09 -10.04
C PRO A 84 -8.87 7.17 -11.40
N GLY A 85 -8.32 6.50 -12.42
CA GLY A 85 -9.01 6.30 -13.70
C GLY A 85 -8.13 6.40 -14.94
N TYR A 86 -7.99 5.25 -15.61
CA TYR A 86 -8.62 5.07 -16.91
C TYR A 86 -9.80 4.11 -16.72
#